data_AF-A0A3N5IJF8-F1
#
_entry.id   AF-A0A3N5IJF8-F1
#
_cell.length_a   1.000
_cell.length_b   1.000
_cell.length_c   1.000
_cell.angle_alpha   90.00
_cell.angle_beta   90.00
_cell.angle_gamma   90.00
#
_symmetry.space_group_name_H-M   'P 1'
#
loop_
_entity.id
_entity.type
_entity.pdbx_description
1 polymer ?
#
loop_
_entity_poly.entity_id
_entity_poly.type
_entity_poly.pdbx_seq_one_letter_code
_entity_poly.pdbx_strand_id
1 'polypeptide(L)'
;MSGGRVPNPTTTVEAIAMRRTLFLIPHDIASIPLFGFGWLLALLVLGAISVSVKQIASGGRLADYWARNGLFWGLLAAVVIWALPLAELENVDGQKVGLPVRGYGVMLLCGVVAGVWLAIERARRYGLVSDVIWGIAPWAIIGGLLGARLFYVIEYRDQFFVSDPLTTLRRIANFTEGGLVVYGSFIGGFLGGIVYILHQRLSVLTVGDVILPTLFIGLALGRIGCLFNGCCYGAACDEQWWALYFPNGSPVYQDQLVSGQL
;
A
#
# COMPACT_ATOMS: atom_id res chain seq x y z
N MET A 1 -12.20 -57.44 -7.66
CA MET A 1 -11.95 -56.40 -8.67
C MET A 1 -13.06 -55.35 -8.56
N SER A 2 -12.83 -54.28 -7.80
CA SER A 2 -13.66 -53.08 -7.89
C SER A 2 -12.72 -51.88 -7.74
N GLY A 3 -12.38 -51.26 -8.88
CA GLY A 3 -11.57 -50.05 -8.92
C GLY A 3 -12.35 -48.88 -8.35
N GLY A 4 -12.09 -48.57 -7.08
CA GLY A 4 -12.47 -47.28 -6.49
C GLY A 4 -11.60 -46.20 -7.09
N ARG A 5 -12.21 -45.34 -7.90
CA ARG A 5 -11.59 -44.17 -8.52
C ARG A 5 -11.19 -43.21 -7.40
N VAL A 6 -9.90 -43.13 -7.08
CA VAL A 6 -9.34 -42.13 -6.16
C VAL A 6 -9.69 -40.74 -6.74
N PRO A 7 -10.44 -39.87 -6.03
CA PRO A 7 -10.65 -38.51 -6.49
C PRO A 7 -9.31 -37.78 -6.51
N ASN A 8 -9.01 -37.19 -7.67
CA ASN A 8 -7.76 -36.48 -7.94
C ASN A 8 -7.64 -35.27 -6.98
N PRO A 9 -6.66 -35.22 -6.04
CA PRO A 9 -6.58 -34.17 -5.01
C PRO A 9 -6.20 -32.79 -5.56
N THR A 10 -5.90 -32.67 -6.85
CA THR A 10 -5.40 -31.44 -7.47
C THR A 10 -6.49 -30.45 -7.90
N THR A 11 -7.76 -30.84 -8.01
CA THR A 11 -8.79 -29.96 -8.58
C THR A 11 -9.64 -29.22 -7.54
N THR A 12 -9.70 -29.69 -6.29
CA THR A 12 -10.51 -29.07 -5.23
C THR A 12 -9.69 -28.20 -4.28
N VAL A 13 -8.40 -28.51 -4.06
CA VAL A 13 -7.52 -27.73 -3.18
C VAL A 13 -7.11 -26.39 -3.81
N GLU A 14 -6.98 -26.33 -5.13
CA GLU A 14 -6.71 -25.05 -5.84
C GLU A 14 -7.88 -24.06 -5.74
N ALA A 15 -9.11 -24.53 -5.49
CA ALA A 15 -10.31 -23.69 -5.47
C ALA A 15 -10.48 -22.91 -4.15
N ILE A 16 -9.76 -23.29 -3.08
CA ILE A 16 -9.82 -22.64 -1.75
C ILE A 16 -8.40 -22.25 -1.28
N ALA A 17 -7.47 -22.06 -2.21
CA ALA A 17 -6.14 -21.54 -1.90
C ALA A 17 -6.20 -20.00 -1.81
N MET A 18 -5.98 -19.44 -0.62
CA MET A 18 -5.95 -17.98 -0.41
C MET A 18 -4.76 -17.36 -1.17
N ARG A 19 -5.01 -16.73 -2.33
CA ARG A 19 -3.95 -16.13 -3.15
C ARG A 19 -3.46 -14.81 -2.56
N ARG A 20 -2.13 -14.65 -2.46
CA ARG A 20 -1.46 -13.41 -2.03
C ARG A 20 -1.68 -12.26 -3.01
N THR A 21 -1.77 -12.59 -4.30
CA THR A 21 -2.11 -11.70 -5.40
C THR A 21 -3.60 -11.82 -5.70
N LEU A 22 -4.33 -10.72 -5.53
CA LEU A 22 -5.78 -10.68 -5.78
C LEU A 22 -6.06 -10.73 -7.29
N PHE A 23 -5.29 -9.95 -8.04
CA PHE A 23 -5.33 -9.90 -9.50
C PHE A 23 -3.97 -9.44 -10.03
N LEU A 24 -3.56 -10.01 -11.17
CA LEU A 24 -2.37 -9.60 -11.90
C LEU A 24 -2.81 -8.63 -13.00
N ILE A 25 -2.26 -7.42 -12.99
CA ILE A 25 -2.45 -6.50 -14.12
C ILE A 25 -1.37 -6.87 -15.15
N PRO A 26 -1.76 -7.33 -16.36
CA PRO A 26 -0.80 -7.75 -17.37
C PRO A 26 0.09 -6.56 -17.79
N HIS A 27 1.35 -6.85 -18.08
CA HIS A 27 2.30 -5.85 -18.59
C HIS A 27 1.82 -5.24 -19.93
N ASP A 28 1.23 -6.05 -20.81
CA ASP A 28 0.78 -5.60 -22.13
C ASP A 28 -0.74 -5.72 -22.29
N ILE A 29 -1.35 -4.67 -22.83
CA ILE A 29 -2.71 -4.73 -23.38
C ILE A 29 -2.62 -4.31 -24.84
N ALA A 30 -2.98 -5.25 -25.74
CA ALA A 30 -2.93 -5.05 -27.18
C ALA A 30 -1.54 -4.60 -27.69
N SER A 31 -0.47 -5.31 -27.29
CA SER A 31 0.92 -5.10 -27.73
C SER A 31 1.57 -3.76 -27.35
N ILE A 32 0.92 -2.96 -26.51
CA ILE A 32 1.46 -1.72 -25.94
C ILE A 32 1.65 -1.96 -24.43
N PRO A 33 2.82 -1.61 -23.85
CA PRO A 33 3.03 -1.71 -22.42
C PRO A 33 1.99 -0.88 -21.67
N LEU A 34 1.54 -1.37 -20.52
CA LEU A 34 0.55 -0.69 -19.70
C LEU A 34 1.20 0.40 -18.84
N PHE A 35 2.41 0.12 -18.35
CA PHE A 35 3.22 0.98 -17.49
C PHE A 35 4.38 1.62 -18.27
N GLY A 36 4.98 2.71 -17.75
CA GLY A 36 6.01 3.46 -18.47
C GLY A 36 5.45 4.28 -19.64
N PHE A 37 6.01 4.11 -20.84
CA PHE A 37 5.50 4.73 -22.08
C PHE A 37 4.30 3.95 -22.63
N GLY A 38 3.26 3.85 -21.82
CA GLY A 38 2.17 2.92 -22.01
C GLY A 38 0.78 3.53 -21.90
N TRP A 39 -0.24 2.67 -21.82
CA TRP A 39 -1.65 3.08 -21.67
C TRP A 39 -1.89 4.02 -20.49
N LEU A 40 -1.21 3.83 -19.36
CA LEU A 40 -1.36 4.68 -18.18
C LEU A 40 -0.88 6.11 -18.44
N LEU A 41 0.19 6.29 -19.20
CA LEU A 41 0.68 7.60 -19.63
C LEU A 41 -0.29 8.24 -20.64
N ALA A 42 -0.83 7.45 -21.57
CA ALA A 42 -1.84 7.93 -22.52
C ALA A 42 -3.10 8.43 -21.80
N LEU A 43 -3.59 7.70 -20.79
CA LEU A 43 -4.72 8.12 -19.96
C LEU A 43 -4.42 9.40 -19.18
N LEU A 44 -3.19 9.57 -18.68
CA LEU A 44 -2.77 10.80 -18.01
C LEU A 44 -2.72 11.99 -18.96
N VAL A 45 -2.20 11.80 -20.17
CA VAL A 45 -2.19 12.83 -21.21
C VAL A 45 -3.61 13.21 -21.60
N LEU A 46 -4.51 12.23 -21.79
CA LEU A 46 -5.93 12.48 -22.05
C LEU A 46 -6.61 13.21 -20.89
N GLY A 47 -6.30 12.85 -19.64
CA GLY A 47 -6.73 13.56 -18.45
C GLY A 47 -6.30 15.02 -18.46
N ALA A 48 -5.02 15.29 -18.66
CA ALA A 48 -4.46 16.63 -18.74
C ALA A 48 -5.07 17.46 -19.89
N ILE A 49 -5.30 16.85 -21.06
CA ILE A 49 -5.99 17.46 -22.19
C ILE A 49 -7.44 17.80 -21.82
N SER A 50 -8.18 16.87 -21.24
CA SER A 50 -9.60 17.09 -20.86
C SER A 50 -9.76 18.22 -19.84
N VAL A 51 -8.85 18.34 -18.88
CA VAL A 51 -8.87 19.42 -17.90
C VAL A 51 -8.48 20.74 -18.55
N SER A 52 -7.49 20.73 -19.45
CA SER A 52 -7.10 21.90 -20.23
C SER A 52 -8.27 22.40 -21.11
N VAL A 53 -9.01 21.49 -21.76
CA VAL A 53 -10.21 21.81 -22.56
C VAL A 53 -11.33 22.34 -21.68
N LYS A 54 -11.60 21.74 -20.52
CA LYS A 54 -12.61 22.24 -19.57
C LYS A 54 -12.26 23.63 -19.04
N GLN A 55 -10.98 23.91 -18.80
CA GLN A 55 -10.51 25.22 -18.34
C GLN A 55 -10.68 26.31 -19.40
N ILE A 56 -10.41 25.99 -20.68
CA ILE A 56 -10.67 26.89 -21.81
C ILE A 56 -12.18 27.11 -21.97
N ALA A 57 -12.99 26.05 -21.88
CA ALA A 57 -14.44 26.11 -22.01
C ALA A 57 -15.12 26.91 -20.87
N SER A 58 -14.54 26.91 -19.67
CA SER A 58 -15.00 27.72 -18.53
C SER A 58 -14.44 29.14 -18.50
N GLY A 59 -13.73 29.59 -19.55
CA GLY A 59 -13.13 30.92 -19.64
C GLY A 59 -11.93 31.16 -18.70
N GLY A 60 -11.40 30.09 -18.10
CA GLY A 60 -10.25 30.16 -17.19
C GLY A 60 -8.93 30.24 -17.96
N ARG A 61 -7.94 30.96 -17.41
CA ARG A 61 -6.59 31.01 -17.99
C ARG A 61 -5.86 29.69 -17.75
N LEU A 62 -5.41 29.06 -18.83
CA LEU A 62 -4.65 27.81 -18.78
C LEU A 62 -3.34 27.95 -18.01
N ALA A 63 -2.66 29.10 -18.17
CA ALA A 63 -1.42 29.42 -17.48
C ALA A 63 -1.58 29.36 -15.95
N ASP A 64 -2.68 29.89 -15.42
CA ASP A 64 -2.93 29.91 -13.97
C ASP A 64 -3.25 28.52 -13.40
N TYR A 65 -3.81 27.62 -14.22
CA TYR A 65 -4.07 26.22 -13.84
C TYR A 65 -2.76 25.43 -13.82
N TRP A 66 -1.95 25.51 -14.88
CA TRP A 66 -0.69 24.79 -14.98
C TRP A 66 0.39 25.36 -14.05
N ALA A 67 0.39 26.65 -13.75
CA ALA A 67 1.27 27.23 -12.73
C ALA A 67 0.97 26.68 -11.32
N ARG A 68 -0.29 26.37 -11.02
CA ARG A 68 -0.71 25.83 -9.71
C ARG A 68 -0.64 24.31 -9.63
N ASN A 69 -1.01 23.60 -10.70
CA ASN A 69 -1.16 22.14 -10.71
C ASN A 69 -0.10 21.42 -11.52
N GLY A 70 0.78 22.14 -12.23
CA GLY A 70 1.82 21.54 -13.08
C GLY A 70 2.79 20.67 -12.29
N LEU A 71 3.09 21.02 -11.04
CA LEU A 71 3.89 20.20 -10.14
C LEU A 71 3.19 18.86 -9.83
N PHE A 72 1.88 18.89 -9.56
CA PHE A 72 1.09 17.68 -9.31
C PHE A 72 1.08 16.76 -10.54
N TRP A 73 0.78 17.30 -11.73
CA TRP A 73 0.79 16.52 -12.97
C TRP A 73 2.18 16.00 -13.32
N GLY A 74 3.23 16.78 -13.10
CA GLY A 74 4.62 16.38 -13.31
C GLY A 74 5.07 15.26 -12.37
N LEU A 75 4.73 15.36 -11.08
CA LEU A 75 5.00 14.29 -10.10
C LEU A 75 4.25 13.01 -10.44
N LEU A 76 2.99 13.13 -10.87
CA LEU A 76 2.16 11.99 -11.19
C LEU A 76 2.65 11.28 -12.47
N ALA A 77 3.11 12.04 -13.48
CA ALA A 77 3.80 11.50 -14.65
C ALA A 77 5.14 10.83 -14.27
N ALA A 78 5.94 11.45 -13.38
CA ALA A 78 7.19 10.86 -12.91
C ALA A 78 6.97 9.53 -12.19
N VAL A 79 5.93 9.41 -11.36
CA VAL A 79 5.55 8.15 -10.70
C VAL A 79 5.17 7.08 -11.74
N VAL A 80 4.41 7.43 -12.77
CA VAL A 80 4.02 6.50 -13.84
C VAL A 80 5.19 6.05 -14.70
N ILE A 81 6.13 6.94 -15.00
CA ILE A 81 7.26 6.64 -15.88
C ILE A 81 8.40 5.94 -15.13
N TRP A 82 8.66 6.30 -13.87
CA TRP A 82 9.82 5.81 -13.13
C TRP A 82 9.48 4.86 -11.99
N ALA A 83 8.46 5.15 -11.18
CA ALA A 83 8.19 4.36 -9.98
C ALA A 83 7.40 3.07 -10.28
N LEU A 84 6.45 3.13 -11.21
CA LEU A 84 5.63 1.97 -11.57
C LEU A 84 6.41 0.86 -12.31
N PRO A 85 7.32 1.16 -13.26
CA PRO A 85 8.13 0.12 -13.89
C PRO A 85 9.11 -0.58 -12.95
N LEU A 86 9.47 0.06 -11.83
CA LEU A 86 10.24 -0.56 -10.75
C LEU A 86 9.41 -1.52 -9.88
N ALA A 87 8.08 -1.42 -9.94
CA ALA A 87 7.16 -2.25 -9.18
C ALA A 87 6.69 -3.50 -9.95
N GLU A 88 6.98 -3.59 -11.25
CA GLU A 88 6.67 -4.76 -12.08
C GLU A 88 7.51 -5.95 -11.65
N LEU A 89 6.88 -7.14 -11.60
CA LEU A 89 7.61 -8.38 -11.37
C LEU A 89 8.36 -8.77 -12.63
N GLU A 90 9.61 -9.17 -12.46
CA GLU A 90 10.40 -9.86 -13.47
C GLU A 90 10.33 -11.37 -13.21
N ASN A 91 10.10 -12.15 -14.27
CA ASN A 91 10.23 -13.60 -14.24
C ASN A 91 11.70 -14.01 -14.06
N VAL A 92 11.94 -15.29 -13.80
CA VAL A 92 13.29 -15.89 -13.70
C VAL A 92 14.12 -15.65 -14.97
N ASP A 93 13.45 -15.48 -16.12
CA ASP A 93 14.06 -15.16 -17.42
C ASP A 93 14.28 -13.64 -17.66
N GLY A 94 14.04 -12.79 -16.66
CA GLY A 94 14.17 -11.32 -16.74
C GLY A 94 13.05 -10.62 -17.52
N GLN A 95 12.00 -11.33 -17.94
CA GLN A 95 10.86 -10.75 -18.64
C GLN A 95 9.83 -10.19 -17.66
N LYS A 96 9.34 -8.98 -17.94
CA LYS A 96 8.32 -8.33 -17.11
C LYS A 96 6.95 -8.98 -17.29
N VAL A 97 6.38 -9.49 -16.21
CA VAL A 97 5.14 -10.29 -16.23
C VAL A 97 3.90 -9.43 -16.00
N GLY A 98 4.07 -8.34 -15.25
CA GLY A 98 3.00 -7.44 -14.87
C GLY A 98 3.09 -7.01 -13.40
N LEU A 99 2.11 -6.23 -12.98
CA LEU A 99 2.05 -5.69 -11.62
C LEU A 99 1.17 -6.58 -10.74
N PRO A 100 1.74 -7.26 -9.72
CA PRO A 100 0.97 -8.05 -8.77
C PRO A 100 0.22 -7.11 -7.82
N VAL A 101 -1.11 -7.03 -7.95
CA VAL A 101 -1.90 -6.33 -6.93
C VAL A 101 -2.04 -7.25 -5.73
N ARG A 102 -1.25 -6.99 -4.69
CA ARG A 102 -1.25 -7.76 -3.45
C ARG A 102 -2.48 -7.40 -2.62
N GLY A 103 -3.16 -8.43 -2.09
CA GLY A 103 -4.35 -8.23 -1.25
C GLY A 103 -4.07 -7.36 -0.02
N TYR A 104 -2.86 -7.46 0.54
CA TYR A 104 -2.38 -6.58 1.61
C TYR A 104 -2.46 -5.10 1.26
N GLY A 105 -1.93 -4.72 0.08
CA GLY A 105 -1.90 -3.31 -0.35
C GLY A 105 -3.31 -2.77 -0.60
N VAL A 106 -4.19 -3.59 -1.15
CA VAL A 106 -5.61 -3.24 -1.37
C VAL A 106 -6.31 -3.00 -0.03
N MET A 107 -6.17 -3.91 0.93
CA MET A 107 -6.81 -3.76 2.24
C MET A 107 -6.24 -2.58 3.03
N LEU A 108 -4.94 -2.30 2.89
CA LEU A 108 -4.31 -1.11 3.48
C LEU A 108 -4.87 0.18 2.86
N LEU A 109 -5.03 0.24 1.53
CA LEU A 109 -5.66 1.37 0.85
C LEU A 109 -7.11 1.55 1.30
N CYS A 110 -7.89 0.47 1.37
CA CYS A 110 -9.24 0.49 1.92
C CYS A 110 -9.24 1.00 3.38
N GLY A 111 -8.26 0.60 4.19
CA GLY A 111 -8.05 1.07 5.55
C GLY A 111 -7.86 2.58 5.63
N VAL A 112 -6.99 3.13 4.79
CA VAL A 112 -6.76 4.59 4.72
C VAL A 112 -8.01 5.32 4.26
N VAL A 113 -8.65 4.86 3.18
CA VAL A 113 -9.87 5.50 2.64
C VAL A 113 -11.00 5.47 3.67
N ALA A 114 -11.25 4.32 4.29
CA ALA A 114 -12.28 4.18 5.32
C ALA A 114 -11.95 5.01 6.57
N GLY A 115 -10.69 5.05 6.99
CA GLY A 115 -10.23 5.84 8.13
C GLY A 115 -10.38 7.34 7.91
N VAL A 116 -9.99 7.85 6.74
CA VAL A 116 -10.15 9.27 6.36
C VAL A 116 -11.62 9.62 6.22
N TRP A 117 -12.40 8.78 5.54
CA TRP A 117 -13.84 9.01 5.38
C TRP A 117 -14.56 9.08 6.73
N LEU A 118 -14.29 8.14 7.64
CA LEU A 118 -14.86 8.16 8.97
C LEU A 118 -14.36 9.37 9.78
N ALA A 119 -13.10 9.78 9.61
CA ALA A 119 -12.55 10.95 10.29
C ALA A 119 -13.25 12.24 9.85
N ILE A 120 -13.56 12.37 8.56
CA ILE A 120 -14.35 13.50 8.02
C ILE A 120 -15.75 13.52 8.61
N GLU A 121 -16.42 12.37 8.63
CA GLU A 121 -17.78 12.25 9.18
C GLU A 121 -17.80 12.55 10.68
N ARG A 122 -16.82 12.06 11.45
CA ARG A 122 -16.67 12.39 12.87
C ARG A 122 -16.32 13.87 13.05
N ALA A 123 -15.40 14.44 12.29
CA ALA A 123 -15.04 15.86 12.36
C ALA A 123 -16.27 16.76 12.20
N ARG A 124 -17.14 16.44 11.23
CA ARG A 124 -18.41 17.15 11.02
C ARG A 124 -19.32 17.12 12.25
N ARG A 125 -19.42 15.99 12.94
CA ARG A 125 -20.23 15.84 14.16
C ARG A 125 -19.69 16.61 15.36
N TYR A 126 -18.38 16.79 15.42
CA TYR A 126 -17.69 17.55 16.47
C TYR A 126 -17.49 19.04 16.13
N GLY A 127 -18.08 19.52 15.02
CA GLY A 127 -17.99 20.92 14.60
C GLY A 127 -16.62 21.33 14.03
N LEU A 128 -15.75 20.38 13.70
CA LEU A 128 -14.47 20.64 13.05
C LEU A 128 -14.67 20.80 11.54
N VAL A 129 -13.94 21.75 10.95
CA VAL A 129 -13.90 21.93 9.49
C VAL A 129 -13.25 20.70 8.87
N SER A 130 -13.90 20.09 7.87
CA SER A 130 -13.39 18.87 7.22
C SER A 130 -12.02 19.06 6.56
N ASP A 131 -11.66 20.30 6.21
CA ASP A 131 -10.35 20.67 5.66
C ASP A 131 -9.20 20.35 6.62
N VAL A 132 -9.45 20.34 7.93
CA VAL A 132 -8.45 19.94 8.93
C VAL A 132 -8.06 18.48 8.72
N ILE A 133 -9.03 17.60 8.44
CA ILE A 133 -8.76 16.17 8.22
C ILE A 133 -8.01 15.95 6.90
N TRP A 134 -8.41 16.67 5.84
CA TRP A 134 -7.69 16.64 4.56
C TRP A 134 -6.25 17.15 4.68
N GLY A 135 -6.00 18.07 5.61
CA GLY A 135 -4.67 18.54 5.94
C GLY A 135 -3.87 17.54 6.78
N ILE A 136 -4.47 16.90 7.78
CA ILE A 136 -3.78 15.94 8.66
C ILE A 136 -3.41 14.65 7.91
N ALA A 137 -4.32 14.13 7.08
CA ALA A 137 -4.16 12.85 6.40
C ALA A 137 -2.82 12.69 5.66
N PRO A 138 -2.39 13.61 4.76
CA PRO A 138 -1.12 13.49 4.07
C PRO A 138 0.08 13.58 5.02
N TRP A 139 0.04 14.43 6.04
CA TRP A 139 1.12 14.53 7.04
C TRP A 139 1.26 13.24 7.86
N ALA A 140 0.14 12.62 8.24
CA ALA A 140 0.14 11.35 8.94
C ALA A 140 0.62 10.19 8.03
N ILE A 141 0.23 10.17 6.76
CA ILE A 141 0.67 9.14 5.80
C ILE A 141 2.18 9.27 5.52
N ILE A 142 2.66 10.48 5.22
CA ILE A 142 4.08 10.73 4.95
C ILE A 142 4.91 10.47 6.21
N GLY A 143 4.49 11.00 7.36
CA GLY A 143 5.13 10.75 8.64
C GLY A 143 5.19 9.26 8.97
N GLY A 144 4.11 8.53 8.72
CA GLY A 144 4.06 7.09 8.92
C GLY A 144 4.99 6.32 7.99
N LEU A 145 5.04 6.66 6.70
CA LEU A 145 5.93 6.00 5.76
C LEU A 145 7.40 6.23 6.11
N LEU A 146 7.76 7.47 6.45
CA LEU A 146 9.11 7.83 6.88
C LEU A 146 9.47 7.17 8.21
N GLY A 147 8.56 7.17 9.18
CA GLY A 147 8.75 6.53 10.48
C GLY A 147 8.91 5.02 10.36
N ALA A 148 8.11 4.36 9.52
CA ALA A 148 8.21 2.93 9.26
C ALA A 148 9.57 2.53 8.71
N ARG A 149 10.12 3.35 7.79
CA ARG A 149 11.43 3.10 7.20
C ARG A 149 12.55 3.39 8.19
N LEU A 150 12.47 4.51 8.91
CA LEU A 150 13.47 4.88 9.91
C LEU A 150 13.57 3.80 11.00
N PHE A 151 12.43 3.31 11.48
CA PHE A 151 12.41 2.28 12.51
C PHE A 151 12.95 0.94 12.01
N TYR A 152 12.65 0.57 10.75
CA TYR A 152 13.23 -0.60 10.11
C TYR A 152 14.77 -0.51 10.05
N VAL A 153 15.31 0.65 9.67
CA VAL A 153 16.76 0.87 9.62
C VAL A 153 17.40 0.77 11.01
N ILE A 154 16.71 1.27 12.05
CA ILE A 154 17.18 1.19 13.43
C ILE A 154 17.21 -0.27 13.90
N GLU A 155 16.18 -1.05 13.57
CA GLU A 155 16.04 -2.44 14.02
C GLU A 155 17.01 -3.38 13.31
N TYR A 156 17.23 -3.19 12.00
CA TYR A 156 18.17 -3.98 11.21
C TYR A 156 19.54 -3.30 11.03
N ARG A 157 19.91 -2.40 11.96
CA ARG A 157 21.17 -1.65 11.95
C ARG A 157 22.39 -2.48 11.55
N ASP A 158 22.54 -3.68 12.09
CA ASP A 158 23.72 -4.51 11.90
C ASP A 158 23.83 -5.07 10.47
N GLN A 159 22.74 -5.05 9.68
CA GLN A 159 22.71 -5.41 8.26
C GLN A 159 22.91 -4.20 7.33
N PHE A 160 22.73 -2.97 7.83
CA PHE A 160 22.76 -1.74 7.03
C PHE A 160 24.02 -0.89 7.22
N PHE A 161 24.65 -0.93 8.39
CA PHE A 161 25.87 -0.17 8.66
C PHE A 161 27.10 -0.88 8.07
N VAL A 162 27.39 -0.56 6.81
CA VAL A 162 28.66 -0.89 6.15
C VAL A 162 29.61 0.31 6.30
N SER A 163 30.92 0.08 6.21
CA SER A 163 31.98 1.07 6.44
C SER A 163 31.95 2.32 5.53
N ASP A 164 31.16 2.34 4.46
CA ASP A 164 31.00 3.51 3.57
C ASP A 164 29.63 4.23 3.78
N PRO A 165 29.62 5.48 4.29
CA PRO A 165 28.42 6.25 4.57
C PRO A 165 27.50 6.51 3.36
N LEU A 166 28.05 6.62 2.14
CA LEU A 166 27.26 6.90 0.94
C LEU A 166 26.43 5.69 0.50
N THR A 167 26.99 4.48 0.58
CA THR A 167 26.24 3.24 0.35
C THR A 167 25.16 3.02 1.40
N THR A 168 25.44 3.36 2.65
CA THR A 168 24.47 3.26 3.75
C THR A 168 23.27 4.18 3.48
N LEU A 169 23.49 5.42 3.03
CA LEU A 169 22.41 6.36 2.71
C LEU A 169 21.54 5.88 1.53
N ARG A 170 22.15 5.31 0.48
CA ARG A 170 21.42 4.73 -0.66
C ARG A 170 20.56 3.54 -0.25
N ARG A 171 21.06 2.64 0.61
CA ARG A 171 20.29 1.49 1.13
C ARG A 171 19.15 1.93 2.04
N ILE A 172 19.37 2.94 2.88
CA ILE A 172 18.34 3.54 3.73
C ILE A 172 17.20 4.13 2.88
N ALA A 173 17.54 4.84 1.80
CA ALA A 173 16.57 5.46 0.89
C ALA A 173 15.90 4.45 -0.07
N ASN A 174 16.35 3.19 -0.12
CA ASN A 174 15.79 2.21 -1.02
C ASN A 174 14.48 1.62 -0.48
N PHE A 175 13.36 2.29 -0.76
CA PHE A 175 12.02 1.84 -0.34
C PHE A 175 11.55 0.55 -1.04
N THR A 176 12.22 0.11 -2.12
CA THR A 176 11.73 -1.00 -2.97
C THR A 176 12.19 -2.39 -2.53
N GLU A 177 13.21 -2.50 -1.68
CA GLU A 177 13.70 -3.79 -1.16
C GLU A 177 12.78 -4.41 -0.08
N GLY A 178 11.69 -3.72 0.28
CA GLY A 178 10.84 -4.09 1.41
C GLY A 178 11.47 -3.70 2.75
N GLY A 179 10.73 -3.94 3.83
CA GLY A 179 11.14 -3.58 5.19
C GLY A 179 10.49 -2.29 5.71
N LEU A 180 9.26 -2.43 6.16
CA LEU A 180 8.49 -1.38 6.83
C LEU A 180 8.01 -1.95 8.17
N VAL A 181 8.42 -1.33 9.28
CA VAL A 181 7.96 -1.74 10.62
C VAL A 181 6.70 -0.98 10.97
N VAL A 182 5.64 -1.70 11.33
CA VAL A 182 4.32 -1.12 11.66
C VAL A 182 4.44 -0.15 12.85
N TYR A 183 5.24 -0.48 13.87
CA TYR A 183 5.48 0.40 15.02
C TYR A 183 6.06 1.76 14.60
N GLY A 184 7.02 1.74 13.66
CA GLY A 184 7.57 2.97 13.08
C GLY A 184 6.52 3.80 12.36
N SER A 185 5.59 3.14 11.64
CA SER A 185 4.48 3.84 10.97
C SER A 185 3.54 4.53 11.95
N PHE A 186 3.26 3.90 13.08
CA PHE A 186 2.37 4.43 14.11
C PHE A 186 2.98 5.67 14.77
N ILE A 187 4.25 5.58 15.19
CA ILE A 187 4.97 6.70 15.82
C ILE A 187 5.15 7.84 14.82
N GLY A 188 5.63 7.55 13.60
CA GLY A 188 5.86 8.57 12.58
C GLY A 188 4.58 9.26 12.13
N GLY A 189 3.48 8.52 11.98
CA GLY A 189 2.18 9.08 11.61
C GLY A 189 1.59 9.94 12.72
N PHE A 190 1.74 9.52 13.98
CA PHE A 190 1.33 10.31 15.14
C PHE A 190 2.10 11.62 15.24
N LEU A 191 3.42 11.60 15.08
CA LEU A 191 4.26 12.81 15.07
C LEU A 191 3.89 13.74 13.91
N GLY A 192 3.70 13.19 12.71
CA GLY A 192 3.27 13.98 11.55
C GLY A 192 1.92 14.67 11.77
N GLY A 193 0.95 13.95 12.35
CA GLY A 193 -0.35 14.50 12.72
C GLY A 193 -0.24 15.60 13.77
N ILE A 194 0.53 15.38 14.84
CA ILE A 194 0.75 16.39 15.89
C ILE A 194 1.36 17.67 15.32
N VAL A 195 2.41 17.55 14.48
CA VAL A 195 3.07 18.72 13.88
C VAL A 195 2.07 19.58 13.12
N TYR A 196 1.20 18.95 12.33
CA TYR A 196 0.15 19.68 11.61
C TYR A 196 -0.87 20.35 12.56
N ILE A 197 -1.35 19.62 13.56
CA ILE A 197 -2.34 20.13 14.53
C ILE A 197 -1.77 21.34 15.29
N LEU A 198 -0.51 21.25 15.74
CA LEU A 198 0.19 22.34 16.41
C LEU A 198 0.40 23.54 15.49
N HIS A 199 0.75 23.29 14.22
CA HIS A 199 0.89 24.35 13.22
C HIS A 199 -0.43 25.10 12.97
N GLN A 200 -1.55 24.39 12.97
CA GLN A 200 -2.89 24.97 12.84
C GLN A 200 -3.44 25.55 14.16
N ARG A 201 -2.67 25.50 15.25
CA ARG A 201 -3.07 25.96 16.60
C ARG A 201 -4.38 25.32 17.09
N LEU A 202 -4.63 24.08 16.69
CA LEU A 202 -5.79 23.31 17.12
C LEU A 202 -5.48 22.51 18.40
N SER A 203 -6.52 22.20 19.17
CA SER A 203 -6.38 21.34 20.34
C SER A 203 -6.07 19.89 19.92
N VAL A 204 -4.91 19.39 20.33
CA VAL A 204 -4.48 18.00 20.07
C VAL A 204 -5.48 16.99 20.62
N LEU A 205 -6.05 17.26 21.80
CA LEU A 205 -7.03 16.37 22.42
C LEU A 205 -8.33 16.31 21.62
N THR A 206 -8.86 17.47 21.20
CA THR A 206 -10.11 17.53 20.43
C THR A 206 -9.98 16.83 19.08
N VAL A 207 -8.86 17.03 18.38
CA VAL A 207 -8.59 16.36 17.12
C VAL A 207 -8.30 14.87 17.35
N GLY A 208 -7.60 14.53 18.43
CA GLY A 208 -7.32 13.17 18.87
C GLY A 208 -8.59 12.35 19.09
N ASP A 209 -9.57 12.89 19.81
CA ASP A 209 -10.86 12.22 20.08
C ASP A 209 -11.66 11.91 18.80
N VAL A 210 -11.45 12.72 17.75
CA VAL A 210 -12.06 12.52 16.44
C VAL A 210 -11.34 11.43 15.65
N ILE A 211 -10.00 11.43 15.65
CA ILE A 211 -9.17 10.54 14.83
C ILE A 211 -8.98 9.16 15.47
N LEU A 212 -8.84 9.07 16.79
CA LEU A 212 -8.44 7.84 17.48
C LEU A 212 -9.35 6.63 17.12
N PRO A 213 -10.69 6.77 17.03
CA PRO A 213 -11.55 5.65 16.65
C PRO A 213 -11.37 5.19 15.20
N THR A 214 -10.91 6.08 14.31
CA THR A 214 -10.74 5.75 12.89
C THR A 214 -9.48 4.92 12.65
N LEU A 215 -8.48 5.05 13.54
CA LEU A 215 -7.27 4.21 13.53
C LEU A 215 -7.60 2.73 13.71
N PHE A 216 -8.59 2.39 14.53
CA PHE A 216 -8.98 0.99 14.77
C PHE A 216 -9.56 0.32 13.53
N ILE A 217 -10.28 1.06 12.68
CA ILE A 217 -10.76 0.55 11.39
C ILE A 217 -9.60 0.28 10.46
N GLY A 218 -8.63 1.21 10.39
CA GLY A 218 -7.40 1.01 9.65
C GLY A 218 -6.64 -0.23 10.10
N LEU A 219 -6.53 -0.45 11.42
CA LEU A 219 -5.89 -1.63 11.99
C LEU A 219 -6.65 -2.92 11.69
N ALA A 220 -7.99 -2.91 11.78
CA ALA A 220 -8.82 -4.07 11.46
C ALA A 220 -8.65 -4.49 9.99
N LEU A 221 -8.74 -3.54 9.06
CA LEU A 221 -8.50 -3.79 7.64
C LEU A 221 -7.04 -4.20 7.37
N GLY A 222 -6.08 -3.61 8.08
CA GLY A 222 -4.68 -4.02 8.03
C GLY A 222 -4.47 -5.48 8.44
N ARG A 223 -5.16 -5.96 9.49
CA ARG A 223 -5.11 -7.37 9.93
C ARG A 223 -5.72 -8.32 8.91
N ILE A 224 -6.80 -7.92 8.23
CA ILE A 224 -7.35 -8.67 7.08
C ILE A 224 -6.33 -8.69 5.93
N GLY A 225 -5.62 -7.59 5.70
CA GLY A 225 -4.50 -7.54 4.77
C GLY A 225 -3.37 -8.52 5.13
N CYS A 226 -3.00 -8.63 6.41
CA CYS A 226 -2.00 -9.59 6.88
C CYS A 226 -2.46 -11.03 6.62
N LEU A 227 -3.74 -11.33 6.85
CA LEU A 227 -4.33 -12.63 6.54
C LEU A 227 -4.15 -12.97 5.06
N PHE A 228 -4.52 -12.07 4.13
CA PHE A 228 -4.31 -12.28 2.69
C PHE A 228 -2.83 -12.37 2.29
N ASN A 229 -1.93 -11.74 3.05
CA ASN A 229 -0.50 -11.86 2.83
C ASN A 229 0.07 -13.19 3.33
N GLY A 230 -0.67 -13.92 4.16
CA GLY A 230 -0.18 -15.10 4.88
C GLY A 230 0.87 -14.75 5.94
N CYS A 231 0.73 -13.60 6.62
CA CYS A 231 1.63 -13.21 7.71
C CYS A 231 0.84 -12.95 9.00
N CYS A 232 1.51 -13.05 10.16
CA CYS A 232 0.90 -12.88 11.48
C CYS A 232 -0.23 -13.88 11.79
N TYR A 233 -0.01 -15.16 11.47
CA TYR A 233 -0.91 -16.27 11.78
C TYR A 233 -0.79 -16.70 13.26
N GLY A 234 -1.79 -17.47 13.72
CA GLY A 234 -1.81 -18.06 15.05
C GLY A 234 -1.01 -19.36 15.15
N ALA A 235 -1.21 -20.11 16.24
CA ALA A 235 -0.60 -21.43 16.40
C ALA A 235 -1.20 -22.46 15.42
N ALA A 236 -0.44 -23.53 15.15
CA ALA A 236 -0.97 -24.70 14.48
C ALA A 236 -2.15 -25.28 15.29
N CYS A 237 -3.20 -25.70 14.60
CA CYS A 237 -4.40 -26.28 15.18
C CYS A 237 -4.81 -27.50 14.35
N ASP A 238 -5.50 -28.46 14.98
CA ASP A 238 -6.01 -29.62 14.24
C ASP A 238 -7.05 -29.20 13.22
N GLU A 239 -7.34 -30.07 12.27
CA GLU A 239 -8.29 -29.79 11.19
C GLU A 239 -9.71 -29.60 11.73
N GLN A 240 -10.11 -28.34 11.91
CA GLN A 240 -11.47 -27.94 12.30
C GLN A 240 -12.07 -26.99 11.27
N TRP A 241 -13.38 -26.78 11.34
CA TRP A 241 -14.10 -25.94 10.36
C TRP A 241 -13.70 -24.46 10.37
N TRP A 242 -13.09 -23.97 11.45
CA TRP A 242 -12.55 -22.61 11.56
C TRP A 242 -11.05 -22.52 11.23
N ALA A 243 -10.39 -23.65 10.97
CA ALA A 243 -8.97 -23.67 10.62
C ALA A 243 -8.76 -23.06 9.22
N LEU A 244 -7.72 -22.24 9.10
CA LEU A 244 -7.36 -21.57 7.86
C LEU A 244 -6.14 -22.25 7.25
N TYR A 245 -6.29 -22.73 6.02
CA TYR A 245 -5.21 -23.34 5.24
C TYR A 245 -4.57 -22.29 4.34
N PHE A 246 -3.25 -22.17 4.45
CA PHE A 246 -2.46 -21.29 3.60
C PHE A 246 -1.86 -22.09 2.44
N PRO A 247 -1.82 -21.54 1.21
CA PRO A 247 -1.29 -22.26 0.08
C PRO A 247 0.23 -22.46 0.16
N ASN A 248 0.71 -23.46 -0.58
CA ASN A 248 2.13 -23.72 -0.77
C ASN A 248 2.85 -22.46 -1.27
N GLY A 249 4.01 -22.16 -0.68
CA GLY A 249 4.78 -20.95 -0.99
C GLY A 249 4.34 -19.68 -0.24
N SER A 250 3.31 -19.75 0.60
CA SER A 250 3.01 -18.69 1.56
C SER A 250 4.09 -18.60 2.65
N PRO A 251 4.25 -17.44 3.33
CA PRO A 251 5.20 -17.33 4.44
C PRO A 251 4.91 -18.34 5.57
N VAL A 252 3.63 -18.62 5.84
CA VAL A 252 3.20 -19.64 6.81
C VAL A 252 3.71 -21.02 6.43
N TYR A 253 3.50 -21.42 5.16
CA TYR A 253 3.95 -22.71 4.66
C TYR A 253 5.46 -22.87 4.76
N GLN A 254 6.21 -21.81 4.43
CA GLN A 254 7.67 -21.82 4.53
C GLN A 254 8.15 -21.94 5.98
N ASP A 255 7.52 -21.23 6.91
CA ASP A 255 7.85 -21.32 8.33
C ASP A 255 7.51 -22.69 8.93
N GLN A 256 6.35 -23.26 8.57
CA GLN A 256 5.96 -24.62 8.98
C GLN A 256 6.91 -25.69 8.41
N LEU A 257 7.36 -25.52 7.17
CA LEU A 257 8.36 -26.41 6.55
C LEU A 257 9.70 -26.35 7.30
N VAL A 258 10.18 -25.14 7.64
CA VAL A 258 11.46 -24.95 8.33
C VAL A 258 11.39 -25.42 9.80
N SER A 259 10.25 -25.23 10.45
CA SER A 259 10.02 -25.66 11.84
C SER A 259 9.66 -27.16 11.98
N GLY A 260 9.46 -27.87 10.87
CA GLY A 260 9.13 -29.31 10.87
C GLY A 260 7.69 -29.61 11.34
N GLN A 261 6.76 -28.69 11.11
CA GLN A 261 5.35 -28.79 11.52
C GLN A 261 4.40 -29.24 10.39
N LEU A 262 4.95 -29.59 9.22
CA LEU A 262 4.20 -30.13 8.06
C LEU A 262 4.10 -31.65 8.08
#